data_AF-A0AAX6G6Z0-F1
#
_entry.id   AF-A0AAX6G6Z0-F1
#
_cell.length_a   1.000
_cell.length_b   1.000
_cell.length_c   1.000
_cell.angle_alpha   90.00
_cell.angle_beta   90.00
_cell.angle_gamma   90.00
#
_symmetry.space_group_name_H-M   'P 1'
#
loop_
_entity.id
_entity.type
_entity.pdbx_description
1 polymer ?
#
loop_
_entity_poly.entity_id
_entity_poly.type
_entity_poly.pdbx_seq_one_letter_code
_entity_poly.pdbx_strand_id
1 'polypeptide(L)'
;MANRAFRGCKLKLAVKVSGIHWWYRDDSHAAELTAGYYNVKDHDGYRPLARMLSRHYCTFNFTCVEMKNSEQSEEAKSAPVQLVQQVFSDAWREKIEVGYESALNRYDQKAYNQILKIARPNGVNREGTPKLRIRELTYLRLGDDLLETNNFILFKIFVKKMHADLPYCPDPSKYFKSIIPLPNSKLIGLNWLDDILATAKVIAPSPFDTAKVIAPFPFDTETDMPVG
;
A
#
# COMPACT_ATOMS: atom_id res chain seq x y z
N MET A 1 10.24 -20.29 -1.01
CA MET A 1 11.63 -20.64 -0.62
C MET A 1 12.13 -19.78 0.53
N ALA A 2 12.01 -18.45 0.46
CA ALA A 2 12.41 -17.53 1.53
C ALA A 2 11.91 -17.93 2.93
N ASN A 3 10.61 -18.26 3.08
CA ASN A 3 10.07 -18.69 4.38
C ASN A 3 10.78 -19.92 4.98
N ARG A 4 11.25 -20.87 4.15
CA ARG A 4 12.05 -22.02 4.62
C ARG A 4 13.44 -21.58 5.08
N ALA A 5 14.09 -20.71 4.31
CA ALA A 5 15.43 -20.22 4.60
C ALA A 5 15.50 -19.39 5.89
N PHE A 6 14.45 -18.61 6.17
CA PHE A 6 14.40 -17.69 7.32
C PHE A 6 13.50 -18.18 8.46
N ARG A 7 13.12 -19.46 8.46
CA ARG A 7 12.26 -20.04 9.50
C ARG A 7 12.89 -19.87 10.87
N GLY A 8 12.11 -19.35 11.83
CA GLY A 8 12.57 -19.10 13.21
C GLY A 8 13.33 -17.78 13.41
N CYS A 9 13.69 -17.07 12.33
CA CYS A 9 14.28 -15.74 12.43
C CYS A 9 13.22 -14.70 12.83
N LYS A 10 13.59 -13.71 13.65
CA LYS A 10 12.73 -12.57 13.98
C LYS A 10 12.78 -11.52 12.87
N LEU A 11 12.06 -11.78 11.78
CA LEU A 11 11.94 -10.87 10.63
C LEU A 11 10.57 -10.99 9.97
N LYS A 12 10.27 -10.05 9.07
CA LYS A 12 9.15 -10.15 8.13
C LYS A 12 9.67 -10.31 6.72
N LEU A 13 9.02 -11.17 5.96
CA LEU A 13 9.20 -11.20 4.51
C LEU A 13 8.39 -10.05 3.91
N ALA A 14 8.86 -9.50 2.80
CA ALA A 14 8.12 -8.52 2.03
C ALA A 14 8.22 -8.85 0.54
N VAL A 15 7.19 -8.50 -0.21
CA VAL A 15 7.20 -8.58 -1.67
C VAL A 15 6.91 -7.19 -2.21
N LYS A 16 7.75 -6.73 -3.12
CA LYS A 16 7.55 -5.46 -3.82
C LYS A 16 6.68 -5.68 -5.04
N VAL A 17 5.62 -4.90 -5.15
CA VAL A 17 4.69 -4.90 -6.27
C VAL A 17 4.77 -3.54 -6.93
N SER A 18 4.90 -3.53 -8.26
CA SER A 18 5.14 -2.30 -9.03
C SER A 18 3.83 -1.51 -9.20
N GLY A 19 3.91 -0.19 -9.07
CA GLY A 19 2.78 0.72 -9.28
C GLY A 19 2.66 1.14 -10.74
N ILE A 20 2.02 0.32 -11.57
CA ILE A 20 1.82 0.57 -12.99
C ILE A 20 0.57 1.44 -13.18
N HIS A 21 0.75 2.75 -13.05
CA HIS A 21 -0.37 3.70 -12.96
C HIS A 21 -0.83 4.27 -14.30
N TRP A 22 -0.01 4.17 -15.35
CA TRP A 22 -0.34 4.60 -16.72
C TRP A 22 -1.23 3.56 -17.41
N TRP A 23 -2.15 4.03 -18.26
CA TRP A 23 -3.26 3.26 -18.85
C TRP A 23 -4.29 2.69 -17.87
N TYR A 24 -4.19 2.98 -16.57
CA TYR A 24 -5.16 2.50 -15.58
C TYR A 24 -6.58 3.06 -15.82
N ARG A 25 -6.72 4.24 -16.42
CA ARG A 25 -8.04 4.81 -16.78
C ARG A 25 -8.59 4.28 -18.10
N ASP A 26 -7.78 3.60 -18.89
CA ASP A 26 -8.20 3.00 -20.14
C ASP A 26 -8.78 1.62 -19.86
N ASP A 27 -9.89 1.26 -20.50
CA ASP A 27 -10.56 -0.03 -20.25
C ASP A 27 -9.64 -1.24 -20.48
N SER A 28 -8.58 -1.09 -21.28
CA SER A 28 -7.62 -2.15 -21.55
C SER A 28 -6.65 -2.42 -20.40
N HIS A 29 -6.35 -1.44 -19.54
CA HIS A 29 -5.27 -1.53 -18.55
C HIS A 29 -3.94 -2.09 -19.14
N ALA A 30 -3.63 -1.74 -20.39
CA ALA A 30 -2.62 -2.44 -21.19
C ALA A 30 -1.23 -2.56 -20.54
N ALA A 31 -0.81 -1.54 -19.80
CA ALA A 31 0.49 -1.57 -19.10
C ALA A 31 0.49 -2.56 -17.92
N GLU A 32 -0.60 -2.67 -17.17
CA GLU A 32 -0.72 -3.66 -16.10
C GLU A 32 -0.71 -5.08 -16.68
N LEU A 33 -1.47 -5.31 -17.76
CA LEU A 33 -1.52 -6.61 -18.44
C LEU A 33 -0.15 -7.08 -18.92
N THR A 34 0.60 -6.19 -19.58
CA THR A 34 1.95 -6.49 -20.09
C THR A 34 2.97 -6.67 -18.97
N ALA A 35 2.77 -6.04 -17.81
CA ALA A 35 3.58 -6.27 -16.61
C ALA A 35 3.22 -7.58 -15.87
N GLY A 36 2.15 -8.27 -16.29
CA GLY A 36 1.67 -9.51 -15.69
C GLY A 36 0.62 -9.34 -14.60
N TYR A 37 0.12 -8.12 -14.39
CA TYR A 37 -1.03 -7.86 -13.52
C TYR A 37 -2.30 -7.92 -14.37
N TYR A 38 -3.05 -9.02 -14.28
CA TYR A 38 -4.36 -9.09 -14.93
C TYR A 38 -5.38 -8.26 -14.16
N ASN A 39 -5.29 -6.94 -14.25
CA ASN A 39 -6.18 -5.98 -13.60
C ASN A 39 -7.01 -5.28 -14.67
N VAL A 40 -8.32 -5.50 -14.68
CA VAL A 40 -9.28 -4.83 -15.57
C VAL A 40 -10.58 -4.57 -14.80
N LYS A 41 -11.52 -3.83 -15.40
CA LYS A 41 -12.74 -3.35 -14.74
C LYS A 41 -13.54 -4.40 -13.94
N ASP A 42 -13.59 -5.64 -14.42
CA ASP A 42 -14.33 -6.76 -13.82
C ASP A 42 -13.41 -7.85 -13.21
N HIS A 43 -12.10 -7.63 -13.21
CA HIS A 43 -11.11 -8.58 -12.71
C HIS A 43 -9.99 -7.87 -11.94
N ASP A 44 -9.94 -8.10 -10.64
CA ASP A 44 -8.94 -7.58 -9.72
C ASP A 44 -7.61 -8.34 -9.86
N GLY A 45 -6.57 -7.66 -10.33
CA GLY A 45 -5.24 -8.23 -10.52
C GLY A 45 -4.37 -8.29 -9.27
N TYR A 46 -4.76 -7.62 -8.18
CA TYR A 46 -3.91 -7.42 -7.00
C TYR A 46 -4.38 -8.19 -5.77
N ARG A 47 -5.69 -8.34 -5.58
CA ARG A 47 -6.24 -9.11 -4.46
C ARG A 47 -5.84 -10.59 -4.47
N PRO A 48 -5.80 -11.30 -5.62
CA PRO A 48 -5.25 -12.65 -5.69
C PRO A 48 -3.80 -12.72 -5.20
N LEU A 49 -2.99 -11.72 -5.55
CA LEU A 49 -1.61 -11.60 -5.09
C LEU A 49 -1.56 -11.40 -3.57
N ALA A 50 -2.37 -10.50 -3.00
CA ALA A 50 -2.46 -10.32 -1.55
C ALA A 50 -2.91 -11.59 -0.82
N ARG A 51 -3.93 -12.30 -1.33
CA ARG A 51 -4.40 -13.59 -0.80
C ARG A 51 -3.27 -14.62 -0.81
N MET A 52 -2.54 -14.74 -1.92
CA MET A 52 -1.38 -15.62 -2.04
C MET A 52 -0.31 -15.29 -0.99
N LEU A 53 0.05 -14.02 -0.85
CA LEU A 53 1.08 -13.57 0.09
C LEU A 53 0.68 -13.76 1.57
N SER A 54 -0.62 -13.74 1.88
CA SER A 54 -1.14 -13.86 3.26
C SER A 54 -0.70 -15.15 3.96
N ARG A 55 -0.52 -16.25 3.22
CA ARG A 55 -0.07 -17.54 3.79
C ARG A 55 1.38 -17.51 4.26
N HIS A 56 2.16 -16.57 3.75
CA HIS A 56 3.59 -16.44 3.99
C HIS A 56 3.93 -15.42 5.08
N TYR A 57 2.92 -14.79 5.67
CA TYR A 57 3.09 -13.72 6.67
C TYR A 57 3.91 -12.55 6.14
N CYS A 58 3.88 -12.34 4.82
CA CYS A 58 4.60 -11.26 4.15
C CYS A 58 3.94 -9.90 4.41
N THR A 59 4.69 -8.83 4.21
CA THR A 59 4.18 -7.48 3.97
C THR A 59 4.01 -7.29 2.45
N PHE A 60 2.90 -6.69 2.04
CA PHE A 60 2.67 -6.24 0.67
C PHE A 60 3.28 -4.85 0.50
N ASN A 61 4.44 -4.74 -0.14
CA ASN A 61 5.14 -3.47 -0.30
C ASN A 61 4.86 -2.90 -1.70
N PHE A 62 4.33 -1.67 -1.75
CA PHE A 62 3.89 -1.05 -3.00
C PHE A 62 4.55 0.33 -3.18
N THR A 63 4.42 0.91 -4.37
CA THR A 63 5.07 2.17 -4.73
C THR A 63 4.05 3.20 -5.29
N CYS A 64 4.52 4.37 -5.73
CA CYS A 64 3.73 5.45 -6.34
C CYS A 64 2.72 6.17 -5.42
N VAL A 65 2.80 6.00 -4.10
CA VAL A 65 1.86 6.62 -3.16
C VAL A 65 1.94 8.15 -3.13
N GLU A 66 3.12 8.72 -3.38
CA GLU A 66 3.33 10.17 -3.38
C GLU A 66 2.72 10.90 -4.58
N MET A 67 2.34 10.16 -5.63
CA MET A 67 1.85 10.73 -6.88
C MET A 67 0.39 11.19 -6.76
N LYS A 68 0.07 12.28 -7.45
CA LYS A 68 -1.31 12.72 -7.68
C LYS A 68 -1.67 12.58 -9.16
N ASN A 69 -2.94 12.30 -9.42
CA ASN A 69 -3.47 12.22 -10.78
C ASN A 69 -3.26 13.52 -11.58
N SER A 70 -3.39 14.67 -10.92
CA SER A 70 -3.22 15.99 -11.53
C SER A 70 -1.77 16.29 -11.94
N GLU A 71 -0.80 15.47 -11.51
CA GLU A 71 0.61 15.60 -11.88
C GLU A 71 0.95 14.75 -13.12
N GLN A 72 -0.03 14.05 -13.69
CA GLN A 72 0.16 13.11 -14.80
C GLN A 72 -0.39 13.72 -16.10
N SER A 73 0.23 13.39 -17.23
CA SER A 73 -0.30 13.81 -18.53
C SER A 73 -1.62 13.08 -18.86
N GLU A 74 -2.50 13.72 -19.62
CA GLU A 74 -3.80 13.15 -19.98
C GLU A 74 -3.63 11.97 -20.96
N GLU A 75 -2.62 12.03 -21.82
CA GLU A 75 -2.28 10.98 -22.79
C GLU A 75 -1.87 9.67 -22.09
N ALA A 76 -1.28 9.77 -20.90
CA ALA A 76 -0.88 8.59 -20.12
C ALA A 76 -2.06 7.83 -19.52
N LYS A 77 -3.29 8.38 -19.57
CA LYS A 77 -4.50 7.78 -18.96
C LYS A 77 -4.26 7.27 -17.54
N SER A 78 -3.55 8.09 -16.78
CA SER A 78 -2.91 7.71 -15.52
C SER A 78 -3.81 7.94 -14.30
N ALA A 79 -3.81 7.01 -13.35
CA ALA A 79 -4.61 7.10 -12.13
C ALA A 79 -3.92 6.49 -10.89
N PRO A 80 -2.74 7.02 -10.48
CA PRO A 80 -2.00 6.51 -9.33
C PRO A 80 -2.80 6.54 -8.03
N VAL A 81 -3.66 7.53 -7.81
CA VAL A 81 -4.45 7.64 -6.58
C VAL A 81 -5.45 6.48 -6.46
N GLN A 82 -6.16 6.16 -7.55
CA GLN A 82 -7.13 5.07 -7.57
C GLN A 82 -6.43 3.71 -7.49
N LEU A 83 -5.32 3.53 -8.20
CA LEU A 83 -4.53 2.31 -8.15
C LEU A 83 -4.06 2.02 -6.71
N VAL A 84 -3.46 3.00 -6.03
CA VAL A 84 -3.03 2.86 -4.64
C VAL A 84 -4.21 2.52 -3.72
N GLN A 85 -5.35 3.19 -3.91
CA GLN A 85 -6.56 2.92 -3.12
C GLN A 85 -7.09 1.49 -3.33
N GLN A 86 -7.09 0.97 -4.57
CA GLN A 86 -7.44 -0.41 -4.88
C GLN A 86 -6.49 -1.37 -4.13
N VAL A 87 -5.19 -1.30 -4.45
CA VAL A 87 -4.17 -2.25 -3.98
C VAL A 87 -4.10 -2.31 -2.46
N PHE A 88 -4.14 -1.16 -1.77
CA PHE A 88 -4.09 -1.11 -0.31
C PHE A 88 -5.35 -1.70 0.29
N SER A 89 -6.50 -1.43 -0.32
CA SER A 89 -7.76 -1.99 0.15
C SER A 89 -7.80 -3.50 0.02
N ASP A 90 -7.28 -4.04 -1.09
CA ASP A 90 -7.20 -5.47 -1.32
C ASP A 90 -6.26 -6.15 -0.34
N ALA A 91 -5.08 -5.57 -0.13
CA ALA A 91 -4.16 -6.03 0.91
C ALA A 91 -4.83 -6.07 2.30
N TRP A 92 -5.45 -4.97 2.74
CA TRP A 92 -6.11 -4.92 4.05
C TRP A 92 -7.31 -5.87 4.16
N ARG A 93 -8.08 -6.09 3.09
CA ARG A 93 -9.14 -7.12 3.05
C ARG A 93 -8.59 -8.52 3.27
N GLU A 94 -7.44 -8.79 2.69
CA GLU A 94 -6.71 -10.04 2.82
C GLU A 94 -5.89 -10.13 4.12
N LYS A 95 -6.04 -9.13 5.00
CA LYS A 95 -5.41 -9.04 6.33
C LYS A 95 -3.88 -9.12 6.24
N ILE A 96 -3.31 -8.63 5.14
CA ILE A 96 -1.86 -8.48 4.99
C ILE A 96 -1.46 -7.05 5.37
N GLU A 97 -0.31 -6.91 6.02
CA GLU A 97 0.25 -5.60 6.30
C GLU A 97 0.77 -4.97 5.00
N VAL A 98 0.63 -3.66 4.88
CA VAL A 98 1.06 -2.90 3.70
C VAL A 98 2.30 -2.09 4.04
N GLY A 99 3.33 -2.19 3.22
CA GLY A 99 4.48 -1.29 3.20
C GLY A 99 4.39 -0.37 1.99
N TYR A 100 5.07 0.76 2.06
CA TYR A 100 5.20 1.69 0.93
C TYR A 100 6.65 2.09 0.71
N GLU A 101 7.04 2.26 -0.56
CA GLU A 101 8.27 2.92 -0.96
C GLU A 101 8.03 4.02 -1.99
N SER A 102 8.61 5.20 -1.81
CA SER A 102 8.45 6.28 -2.80
C SER A 102 9.02 5.89 -4.15
N ALA A 103 8.29 6.24 -5.22
CA ALA A 103 8.73 5.96 -6.59
C ALA A 103 9.73 7.02 -7.07
N LEU A 104 9.52 8.27 -6.67
CA LEU A 104 10.30 9.44 -7.08
C LEU A 104 10.91 10.17 -5.88
N ASN A 105 12.07 10.81 -6.11
CA ASN A 105 12.66 11.75 -5.17
C ASN A 105 11.79 13.03 -5.12
N ARG A 106 11.06 13.24 -4.01
CA ARG A 106 10.15 14.38 -3.84
C ARG A 106 10.39 15.06 -2.49
N TYR A 107 10.73 16.34 -2.51
CA TYR A 107 11.09 17.12 -1.32
C TYR A 107 10.07 18.21 -0.97
N ASP A 108 8.85 18.13 -1.51
CA ASP A 108 7.82 19.14 -1.38
C ASP A 108 6.64 18.72 -0.47
N GLN A 109 5.94 19.72 0.06
CA GLN A 109 4.80 19.52 0.97
C GLN A 109 3.66 18.70 0.35
N LYS A 110 3.43 18.84 -0.96
CA LYS A 110 2.31 18.15 -1.63
C LYS A 110 2.54 16.65 -1.65
N ALA A 111 3.77 16.21 -1.95
CA ALA A 111 4.16 14.81 -1.89
C ALA A 111 4.08 14.26 -0.45
N TYR A 112 4.65 14.98 0.53
CA TYR A 112 4.60 14.54 1.93
C TYR A 112 3.16 14.42 2.47
N ASN A 113 2.30 15.40 2.20
CA ASN A 113 0.89 15.35 2.62
C ASN A 113 0.12 14.23 1.92
N GLN A 114 0.44 13.95 0.66
CA GLN A 114 -0.13 12.80 -0.05
C GLN A 114 0.32 11.47 0.59
N ILE A 115 1.60 11.32 0.93
CA ILE A 115 2.09 10.14 1.66
C ILE A 115 1.40 9.99 3.01
N LEU A 116 1.29 11.07 3.79
CA LEU A 116 0.64 11.07 5.11
C LEU A 116 -0.83 10.65 5.04
N LYS A 117 -1.53 11.15 4.01
CA LYS A 117 -2.92 10.77 3.73
C LYS A 117 -3.03 9.27 3.51
N ILE A 118 -2.19 8.69 2.66
CA ILE A 118 -2.26 7.26 2.36
C ILE A 118 -1.71 6.39 3.50
N ALA A 119 -0.75 6.90 4.28
CA ALA A 119 -0.19 6.21 5.44
C ALA A 119 -1.25 5.95 6.52
N ARG A 120 -2.23 6.85 6.63
CA ARG A 120 -3.41 6.74 7.49
C ARG A 120 -4.63 7.33 6.75
N PRO A 121 -5.30 6.55 5.88
CA PRO A 121 -6.34 7.05 4.99
C PRO A 121 -7.59 7.56 5.70
N ASN A 122 -7.73 7.32 7.01
CA ASN A 122 -8.82 7.81 7.84
C ASN A 122 -8.31 8.57 9.07
N GLY A 123 -7.12 9.18 8.94
CA GLY A 123 -6.50 9.99 9.98
C GLY A 123 -5.98 9.21 11.20
N VAL A 124 -5.61 9.97 12.23
CA VAL A 124 -5.21 9.43 13.53
C VAL A 124 -6.43 9.04 14.35
N ASN A 125 -6.31 7.92 15.08
CA ASN A 125 -7.30 7.54 16.08
C ASN A 125 -6.78 7.96 17.46
N ARG A 126 -7.46 8.91 18.13
CA ARG A 126 -7.06 9.40 19.46
C ARG A 126 -7.33 8.40 20.58
N GLU A 127 -8.21 7.44 20.35
CA GLU A 127 -8.65 6.45 21.33
C GLU A 127 -7.94 5.10 21.16
N GLY A 128 -7.08 4.95 20.13
CA GLY A 128 -6.38 3.70 19.91
C GLY A 128 -5.68 3.59 18.56
N THR A 129 -5.64 2.37 18.02
CA THR A 129 -4.97 2.13 16.74
C THR A 129 -5.87 2.59 15.57
N PRO A 130 -5.34 3.31 14.57
CA PRO A 130 -6.08 3.61 13.34
C PRO A 130 -6.60 2.33 12.68
N LYS A 131 -7.81 2.39 12.13
CA LYS A 131 -8.46 1.24 11.46
C LYS A 131 -7.63 0.73 10.29
N LEU A 132 -7.15 1.66 9.47
CA LEU A 132 -6.28 1.42 8.32
C LEU A 132 -5.01 2.25 8.50
N ARG A 133 -3.86 1.60 8.34
CA ARG A 133 -2.56 2.27 8.32
C ARG A 133 -1.53 1.39 7.64
N ILE A 134 -0.52 2.02 7.05
CA ILE A 134 0.67 1.29 6.59
C ILE A 134 1.52 0.83 7.78
N ARG A 135 2.27 -0.24 7.57
CA ARG A 135 3.22 -0.81 8.54
C ARG A 135 4.54 -0.08 8.54
N GLU A 136 4.99 0.32 7.35
CA GLU A 136 6.31 0.89 7.10
C GLU A 136 6.31 1.75 5.83
N LEU A 137 7.22 2.71 5.82
CA LEU A 137 7.55 3.57 4.70
C LEU A 137 9.07 3.48 4.47
N THR A 138 9.48 3.28 3.22
CA THR A 138 10.86 3.41 2.77
C THR A 138 10.96 4.61 1.83
N TYR A 139 11.61 5.68 2.29
CA TYR A 139 11.79 6.88 1.47
C TYR A 139 13.00 6.73 0.55
N LEU A 140 12.77 6.85 -0.76
CA LEU A 140 13.76 6.86 -1.83
C LEU A 140 14.09 8.33 -2.15
N ARG A 141 15.33 8.80 -1.98
CA ARG A 141 16.53 8.14 -1.42
C ARG A 141 17.34 9.15 -0.59
N LEU A 142 18.14 8.64 0.36
CA LEU A 142 19.22 9.43 0.96
C LEU A 142 20.17 9.94 -0.15
N GLY A 143 20.38 11.25 -0.17
CA GLY A 143 21.29 11.93 -1.07
C GLY A 143 21.45 13.39 -0.64
N ASP A 144 22.38 14.09 -1.29
CA ASP A 144 22.71 15.48 -0.92
C ASP A 144 21.50 16.40 -1.03
N ASP A 145 20.64 16.20 -2.03
CA ASP A 145 19.40 16.97 -2.18
C ASP A 145 18.46 16.82 -0.97
N LEU A 146 18.33 15.61 -0.40
CA LEU A 146 17.52 15.39 0.80
C LEU A 146 18.12 16.11 2.01
N LEU A 147 19.45 16.22 2.06
CA LEU A 147 20.22 16.80 3.16
C LEU A 147 20.40 18.32 3.04
N GLU A 148 19.98 18.94 1.94
CA GLU A 148 19.86 20.39 1.82
C GLU A 148 18.99 20.93 2.97
N THR A 149 19.35 22.09 3.51
CA THR A 149 18.80 22.61 4.76
C THR A 149 17.27 22.66 4.76
N ASN A 150 16.66 23.22 3.73
CA ASN A 150 15.21 23.38 3.67
C ASN A 150 14.51 22.03 3.43
N ASN A 151 15.06 21.21 2.54
CA ASN A 151 14.54 19.87 2.26
C ASN A 151 14.56 19.00 3.51
N PHE A 152 15.66 19.02 4.26
CA PHE A 152 15.83 18.23 5.47
C PHE A 152 14.98 18.76 6.63
N ILE A 153 14.79 20.07 6.74
CA ILE A 153 13.82 20.65 7.70
C ILE A 153 12.42 20.13 7.40
N LEU A 154 11.99 20.17 6.15
CA LEU A 154 10.65 19.70 5.78
C LEU A 154 10.51 18.18 5.96
N PHE A 155 11.55 17.42 5.61
CA PHE A 155 11.59 15.97 5.85
C PHE A 155 11.48 15.61 7.33
N LYS A 156 12.11 16.38 8.24
CA LYS A 156 11.94 16.19 9.69
C LYS A 156 10.50 16.42 10.14
N ILE A 157 9.82 17.44 9.61
CA ILE A 157 8.40 17.69 9.88
C ILE A 157 7.57 16.51 9.38
N PHE A 158 7.83 16.05 8.16
CA PHE A 158 7.20 14.86 7.59
C PHE A 158 7.36 13.62 8.49
N VAL A 159 8.59 13.30 8.92
CA VAL A 159 8.85 12.17 9.84
C VAL A 159 8.10 12.35 11.15
N LYS A 160 8.06 13.57 11.71
CA LYS A 160 7.30 13.88 12.92
C LYS A 160 5.80 13.61 12.72
N LYS A 161 5.21 14.03 11.59
CA LYS A 161 3.81 13.75 11.24
C LYS A 161 3.55 12.28 10.96
N MET A 162 4.50 11.56 10.36
CA MET A 162 4.42 10.11 10.18
C MET A 162 4.34 9.40 11.54
N HIS A 163 5.08 9.89 12.54
CA HIS A 163 5.04 9.43 13.94
C HIS A 163 3.85 9.97 14.75
N ALA A 164 2.86 10.61 14.10
CA ALA A 164 1.71 11.22 14.76
C ALA A 164 2.10 12.22 15.86
N ASP A 165 3.12 13.05 15.60
CA ASP A 165 3.71 14.03 16.52
C ASP A 165 4.34 13.44 17.79
N LEU A 166 4.50 12.11 17.86
CA LEU A 166 5.23 11.43 18.95
C LEU A 166 6.75 11.44 18.70
N PRO A 167 7.57 11.37 19.79
CA PRO A 167 9.01 11.23 19.65
C PRO A 167 9.37 9.89 18.97
N TYR A 168 10.58 9.81 18.43
CA TYR A 168 11.13 8.55 17.92
C TYR A 168 11.07 7.45 19.01
N CYS A 169 10.51 6.30 18.64
CA CYS A 169 10.38 5.15 19.52
C CYS A 169 11.22 4.00 18.95
N PRO A 170 12.36 3.62 19.57
CA PRO A 170 13.21 2.54 19.08
C PRO A 170 12.59 1.14 19.26
N ASP A 171 11.58 1.02 20.14
CA ASP A 171 10.90 -0.24 20.40
C ASP A 171 9.62 -0.36 19.57
N PRO A 172 9.62 -1.15 18.47
CA PRO A 172 8.47 -1.31 17.60
C PRO A 172 7.28 -2.01 18.26
N SER A 173 7.48 -2.73 19.38
CA SER A 173 6.39 -3.41 20.09
C SER A 173 5.41 -2.44 20.75
N LYS A 174 5.82 -1.18 20.94
CA LYS A 174 4.97 -0.12 21.52
C LYS A 174 3.93 0.43 20.55
N TYR A 175 4.13 0.26 19.24
CA TYR A 175 3.28 0.87 18.22
C TYR A 175 2.86 -0.09 17.09
N PHE A 176 3.38 -1.31 17.04
CA PHE A 176 2.90 -2.41 16.21
C PHE A 176 3.01 -3.74 16.96
N LYS A 177 2.38 -4.79 16.43
CA LYS A 177 2.60 -6.15 16.93
C LYS A 177 4.08 -6.51 16.81
N SER A 178 4.63 -7.07 17.88
CA SER A 178 6.02 -7.53 17.93
C SER A 178 6.33 -8.50 16.79
N ILE A 179 7.52 -8.37 16.23
CA ILE A 179 8.01 -9.32 15.23
C ILE A 179 8.36 -10.62 15.97
N ILE A 180 7.55 -11.65 15.72
CA ILE A 180 7.76 -12.99 16.24
C ILE A 180 8.69 -13.79 15.31
N PRO A 181 9.33 -14.86 15.80
CA PRO A 181 10.01 -15.83 14.93
C PRO A 181 9.12 -16.28 13.78
N LEU A 182 9.62 -16.20 12.54
CA LEU A 182 8.85 -16.49 11.33
C LEU A 182 8.35 -17.96 11.35
N PRO A 183 7.03 -18.22 11.40
CA PRO A 183 6.49 -19.56 11.36
C PRO A 183 6.56 -20.16 9.95
N ASN A 184 6.29 -21.46 9.83
CA ASN A 184 6.07 -22.07 8.52
C ASN A 184 4.89 -21.42 7.80
N SER A 185 5.01 -21.26 6.49
CA SER A 185 3.90 -20.83 5.63
C SER A 185 2.67 -21.70 5.86
N LYS A 186 1.48 -21.10 5.88
CA LYS A 186 0.22 -21.88 6.01
C LYS A 186 0.12 -22.90 4.88
N LEU A 187 -0.44 -24.06 5.16
CA LEU A 187 -0.62 -25.14 4.18
C LEU A 187 -1.51 -24.68 3.02
N ILE A 188 -1.29 -25.26 1.84
CA ILE A 188 -2.20 -25.12 0.70
C ILE A 188 -3.19 -26.27 0.70
N GLY A 189 -4.47 -25.94 0.52
CA GLY A 189 -5.48 -26.94 0.20
C GLY A 189 -5.36 -27.41 -1.25
N LEU A 190 -6.10 -28.46 -1.60
CA LEU A 190 -6.14 -29.01 -2.96
C LEU A 190 -6.59 -27.95 -3.99
N ASN A 191 -7.55 -27.09 -3.61
CA ASN A 191 -8.14 -26.07 -4.49
C ASN A 191 -7.54 -24.67 -4.30
N TRP A 192 -6.32 -24.57 -3.75
CA TRP A 192 -5.74 -23.29 -3.33
C TRP A 192 -5.66 -22.24 -4.46
N LEU A 193 -5.46 -22.69 -5.70
CA LEU A 193 -5.39 -21.81 -6.86
C LEU A 193 -6.77 -21.24 -7.18
N ASP A 194 -7.80 -22.07 -7.18
CA ASP A 194 -9.19 -21.64 -7.39
C ASP A 194 -9.63 -20.68 -6.28
N ASP A 195 -9.26 -20.96 -5.03
CA ASP A 195 -9.53 -20.07 -3.89
C ASP A 195 -8.89 -18.69 -4.05
N ILE A 196 -7.68 -18.63 -4.62
CA ILE A 196 -6.99 -17.37 -4.94
C ILE A 196 -7.67 -16.66 -6.10
N LEU A 197 -7.92 -17.36 -7.21
CA LEU A 197 -8.53 -16.79 -8.41
C LEU A 197 -9.97 -16.34 -8.15
N ALA A 198 -10.68 -16.98 -7.23
CA ALA A 198 -12.00 -16.53 -6.79
C ALA A 198 -12.00 -15.12 -6.18
N THR A 199 -10.86 -14.68 -5.63
CA THR A 199 -10.74 -13.29 -5.11
C THR A 199 -10.61 -12.23 -6.21
N ALA A 200 -10.28 -12.64 -7.44
CA ALA A 200 -10.14 -11.74 -8.58
C ALA A 200 -11.48 -11.22 -9.10
N LYS A 201 -12.58 -11.93 -8.84
CA LYS A 201 -13.90 -11.54 -9.33
C LYS A 201 -14.37 -10.28 -8.62
N VAL A 202 -14.37 -9.15 -9.33
CA VAL A 202 -15.05 -7.94 -8.89
C VAL A 202 -16.53 -8.15 -9.18
N ILE A 203 -17.36 -8.29 -8.13
CA ILE A 203 -18.78 -8.49 -8.36
C ILE A 203 -19.36 -7.19 -8.91
N ALA A 204 -19.75 -7.20 -10.19
CA ALA A 204 -20.41 -6.07 -10.82
C ALA A 204 -21.72 -5.74 -10.07
N PRO A 205 -22.14 -4.45 -10.03
CA PRO A 205 -23.43 -4.09 -9.47
C PRO A 205 -24.54 -4.83 -10.23
N SER A 206 -25.25 -5.71 -9.54
CA SER A 206 -26.53 -6.23 -10.03
C SER A 206 -27.59 -5.16 -9.82
N PRO A 207 -28.54 -4.97 -10.76
CA PRO A 207 -29.70 -4.09 -10.55
C PRO A 207 -30.52 -4.44 -9.31
N PHE A 208 -30.36 -5.66 -8.79
CA PHE A 208 -31.11 -6.22 -7.67
C PHE A 208 -30.27 -6.41 -6.39
N ASP A 209 -28.95 -6.22 -6.45
CA ASP A 209 -28.05 -6.47 -5.32
C ASP A 209 -26.78 -5.61 -5.44
N THR A 210 -26.88 -4.35 -5.01
CA THR A 210 -25.76 -3.40 -4.95
C THR A 210 -24.81 -3.70 -3.78
N ALA A 211 -25.15 -4.63 -2.88
CA ALA A 211 -24.38 -4.94 -1.68
C ALA A 211 -23.11 -5.78 -1.97
N LYS A 212 -22.95 -6.29 -3.20
CA LYS A 212 -21.82 -7.15 -3.57
C LYS A 212 -20.65 -6.45 -4.25
N VAL A 213 -20.77 -5.19 -4.66
CA VAL A 213 -19.65 -4.45 -5.25
C VAL A 213 -18.56 -4.24 -4.19
N ILE A 214 -17.37 -4.80 -4.43
CA ILE A 214 -16.23 -4.65 -3.53
C ILE A 214 -15.54 -3.32 -3.84
N ALA A 215 -16.17 -2.21 -3.44
CA ALA A 215 -15.60 -0.88 -3.58
C ALA A 215 -14.38 -0.72 -2.64
N PRO A 216 -13.26 -0.08 -3.07
CA PRO A 216 -12.12 0.24 -2.22
C PRO A 216 -12.52 0.89 -0.89
N PHE A 217 -11.72 0.72 0.16
CA PHE A 217 -11.96 1.43 1.42
C PHE A 217 -11.94 2.95 1.17
N PRO A 218 -12.83 3.71 1.82
CA PRO A 218 -12.87 5.16 1.66
C PRO A 218 -11.60 5.77 2.25
N PHE A 219 -10.96 6.64 1.48
CA PHE A 219 -9.82 7.44 1.92
C PHE A 219 -10.28 8.89 2.03
N ASP A 220 -9.82 9.58 3.06
CA ASP A 220 -10.06 11.02 3.21
C ASP A 220 -9.42 11.78 2.05
N THR A 221 -9.94 12.97 1.76
CA THR A 221 -9.44 13.80 0.65
C THR A 221 -8.03 14.34 0.94
N GLU A 222 -7.74 14.61 2.21
CA GLU A 222 -6.49 15.16 2.72
C GLU A 222 -6.07 14.47 4.02
N THR A 223 -4.82 14.64 4.43
CA THR A 223 -4.36 14.17 5.75
C THR A 223 -4.79 15.13 6.84
N ASP A 224 -5.11 14.59 8.02
CA ASP A 224 -5.34 15.34 9.24
C ASP A 224 -4.04 15.80 9.94
N MET A 225 -2.89 15.42 9.40
CA MET A 225 -1.57 15.68 9.97
C MET A 225 -0.60 16.28 8.94
N PRO A 226 -0.94 17.42 8.29
CA PRO A 226 -0.12 17.97 7.23
C PRO A 226 1.23 18.51 7.74
N VAL A 227 2.20 18.61 6.84
CA VAL A 227 3.55 19.17 7.14
C VAL A 227 3.61 20.71 7.11
N GLY A 228 2.48 21.37 6.89
CA GLY A 228 2.33 22.82 6.81
C GLY A 228 0.87 23.21 6.99
#